data_AF-A0AA84Z8Z0-F1
#
_entry.id   AF-A0AA84Z8Z0-F1
#
_cell.length_a   1.000
_cell.length_b   1.000
_cell.length_c   1.000
_cell.angle_alpha   90.00
_cell.angle_beta   90.00
_cell.angle_gamma   90.00
#
_symmetry.space_group_name_H-M   'P 1'
#
loop_
_entity.id
_entity.type
_entity.pdbx_description
1 polymer ?
#
loop_
_entity_poly.entity_id
_entity_poly.type
_entity_poly.pdbx_seq_one_letter_code
_entity_poly.pdbx_strand_id
1 'polypeptide(L)'
;MWRYVALFSGARKYCSTQSNYMLNELCIVVDKCDHVLGFANKKTCHEVLFGKSLLHRAFSLFLFQEDTSSEKNHRSLKLLVQKRSANKLTFPSLWSNTCCSHPIMNFPDELIESDAIGVKKAAQRKLFHELGINNTFVPLNRIHFLGRVLYTAPNEPCTQAAFAEHEVDYILVSVLDPVATRNLPDTDLMKLNPDEVSDARWMAFSDFSYMKCSPRDHISTSKTSDSDFCRSSITPWLRGLLARGLLQKLFSWAEASCGNHLQERFLTEDQSWDRTKIIHLSSEDVQ
;
A
#
# COMPACT_ATOMS: atom_id res chain seq x y z
N MET A 1 16.51 -31.75 -5.84
CA MET A 1 16.75 -30.74 -6.89
C MET A 1 15.59 -30.82 -7.87
N TRP A 2 14.51 -30.06 -7.64
CA TRP A 2 13.32 -30.09 -8.49
C TRP A 2 13.41 -28.92 -9.48
N ARG A 3 13.67 -29.23 -10.76
CA ARG A 3 13.54 -28.28 -11.87
C ARG A 3 12.18 -28.50 -12.51
N TYR A 4 11.23 -27.60 -12.27
CA TYR A 4 10.01 -27.52 -13.05
C TYR A 4 10.25 -26.61 -14.25
N VAL A 5 10.21 -27.18 -15.47
CA VAL A 5 10.07 -26.43 -16.72
C VAL A 5 8.62 -26.64 -17.16
N ALA A 6 7.78 -25.62 -16.98
CA ALA A 6 6.42 -25.61 -17.52
C ALA A 6 6.44 -24.86 -18.87
N LEU A 7 6.09 -25.58 -19.94
CA LEU A 7 5.75 -25.02 -21.25
C LEU A 7 4.35 -24.40 -21.16
N PHE A 8 4.18 -23.15 -21.62
CA PHE A 8 2.88 -22.50 -21.70
C PHE A 8 2.51 -22.17 -23.14
N SER A 9 1.32 -22.61 -23.56
CA SER A 9 0.62 -22.18 -24.77
C SER A 9 -0.44 -21.14 -24.42
N GLY A 10 -0.36 -19.95 -25.04
CA GLY A 10 -1.42 -18.94 -25.02
C GLY A 10 -1.17 -17.70 -24.15
N ALA A 11 -0.05 -16.98 -24.35
CA ALA A 11 0.23 -15.75 -23.61
C ALA A 11 -0.38 -14.52 -24.29
N ARG A 12 -1.37 -13.89 -23.64
CA ARG A 12 -1.70 -12.48 -23.89
C ARG A 12 -0.44 -11.66 -23.55
N LYS A 13 0.03 -10.82 -24.48
CA LYS A 13 1.32 -10.12 -24.35
C LYS A 13 1.18 -9.00 -23.31
N TYR A 14 1.58 -9.27 -22.07
CA TYR A 14 1.68 -8.25 -21.02
C TYR A 14 2.67 -7.15 -21.44
N CYS A 15 2.56 -5.95 -20.87
CA CYS A 15 3.59 -4.91 -21.05
C CYS A 15 4.98 -5.52 -20.72
N SER A 16 5.97 -5.23 -21.56
CA SER A 16 7.33 -5.77 -21.41
C SER A 16 7.93 -5.42 -20.06
N THR A 17 7.66 -4.22 -19.55
CA THR A 17 8.13 -3.72 -18.26
C THR A 17 7.57 -4.58 -17.10
N GLN A 18 6.25 -4.75 -17.05
CA GLN A 18 5.60 -5.52 -15.98
C GLN A 18 5.99 -7.00 -16.05
N SER A 19 6.12 -7.57 -17.26
CA SER A 19 6.61 -8.94 -17.44
C SER A 19 8.02 -9.12 -16.87
N ASN A 20 8.90 -8.15 -17.08
CA ASN A 20 10.26 -8.17 -16.56
C ASN A 20 10.28 -8.17 -15.03
N TYR A 21 9.44 -7.34 -14.38
CA TYR A 21 9.32 -7.33 -12.92
C TYR A 21 8.81 -8.67 -12.40
N MET A 22 7.78 -9.22 -13.03
CA MET A 22 7.18 -10.49 -12.62
C MET A 22 8.17 -11.66 -12.63
N LEU A 23 9.13 -11.68 -13.56
CA LEU A 23 10.09 -12.78 -13.71
C LEU A 23 11.38 -12.58 -12.91
N ASN A 24 11.83 -11.33 -12.70
CA ASN A 24 13.16 -11.04 -12.16
C ASN A 24 13.16 -10.51 -10.73
N GLU A 25 12.05 -9.95 -10.23
CA GLU A 25 11.95 -9.55 -8.82
C GLU A 25 11.69 -10.79 -7.96
N LEU A 26 12.59 -11.05 -7.00
CA LEU A 26 12.51 -12.19 -6.08
C LEU A 26 11.95 -11.74 -4.73
N CYS A 27 10.68 -12.04 -4.47
CA CYS A 27 9.99 -11.76 -3.22
C CYS A 27 10.45 -12.72 -2.11
N ILE A 28 10.35 -12.27 -0.86
CA ILE A 28 10.63 -13.07 0.33
C ILE A 28 9.41 -13.92 0.67
N VAL A 29 9.53 -15.24 0.57
CA VAL A 29 8.48 -16.20 0.95
C VAL A 29 8.56 -16.44 2.45
N VAL A 30 7.43 -16.34 3.14
CA VAL A 30 7.37 -16.41 4.61
C VAL A 30 6.27 -17.35 5.10
N ASP A 31 6.39 -17.77 6.36
CA ASP A 31 5.30 -18.40 7.08
C ASP A 31 4.32 -17.36 7.68
N LYS A 32 3.26 -17.83 8.36
CA LYS A 32 2.26 -16.94 8.98
C LYS A 32 2.77 -16.16 10.17
N CYS A 33 3.93 -16.52 10.72
CA CYS A 33 4.63 -15.82 11.78
C CYS A 33 5.68 -14.86 11.23
N ASP A 34 5.73 -14.68 9.90
CA ASP A 34 6.67 -13.83 9.19
C ASP A 34 8.13 -14.34 9.25
N HIS A 35 8.35 -15.64 9.44
CA HIS A 35 9.68 -16.24 9.30
C HIS A 35 9.99 -16.52 7.84
N VAL A 36 11.21 -16.20 7.40
CA VAL A 36 11.67 -16.43 6.03
C VAL A 36 11.81 -17.93 5.73
N LEU A 37 11.13 -18.39 4.67
CA LEU A 37 11.20 -19.75 4.15
C LEU A 37 12.07 -19.86 2.90
N GLY A 38 12.24 -18.76 2.17
CA GLY A 38 13.03 -18.72 0.94
C GLY A 38 12.63 -17.54 0.05
N PHE A 39 12.89 -17.68 -1.25
CA PHE A 39 12.60 -16.66 -2.24
C PHE A 39 11.93 -17.28 -3.46
N ALA A 40 10.99 -16.55 -4.06
CA ALA A 40 10.37 -16.91 -5.32
C ALA A 40 10.18 -15.66 -6.16
N ASN A 41 10.15 -15.81 -7.49
CA ASN A 41 9.86 -14.65 -8.33
C ASN A 41 8.43 -14.16 -8.08
N LYS A 42 8.22 -12.86 -8.31
CA LYS A 42 6.95 -12.19 -8.09
C LYS A 42 5.79 -12.88 -8.77
N LYS A 43 5.98 -13.38 -10.01
CA LYS A 43 4.98 -14.17 -10.72
C LYS A 43 4.51 -15.36 -9.90
N THR A 44 5.43 -16.21 -9.46
CA THR A 44 5.12 -17.39 -8.64
C THR A 44 4.48 -17.02 -7.31
N CYS A 45 4.84 -15.89 -6.71
CA CYS A 45 4.20 -15.42 -5.48
C CYS A 45 2.73 -15.04 -5.65
N HIS A 46 2.35 -14.52 -6.82
CA HIS A 46 1.00 -14.00 -7.05
C HIS A 46 0.13 -14.95 -7.89
N GLU A 47 0.72 -15.90 -8.62
CA GLU A 47 -0.04 -16.90 -9.36
C GLU A 47 -0.83 -17.82 -8.43
N VAL A 48 -2.10 -18.02 -8.74
CA VAL A 48 -2.98 -18.94 -8.02
C VAL A 48 -2.74 -20.35 -8.54
N LEU A 49 -2.06 -21.16 -7.74
CA LEU A 49 -1.83 -22.57 -8.00
C LEU A 49 -2.62 -23.41 -7.00
N PHE A 50 -3.41 -24.36 -7.48
CA PHE A 50 -4.26 -25.22 -6.64
C PHE A 50 -5.15 -24.43 -5.67
N GLY A 51 -5.64 -23.26 -6.11
CA GLY A 51 -6.55 -22.39 -5.36
C GLY A 51 -5.89 -21.46 -4.34
N LYS A 52 -4.55 -21.36 -4.30
CA LYS A 52 -3.83 -20.44 -3.40
C LYS A 52 -2.61 -19.82 -4.08
N SER A 53 -2.23 -18.62 -3.64
CA SER A 53 -0.93 -18.01 -3.95
C SER A 53 0.03 -18.15 -2.77
N LEU A 54 1.34 -18.02 -3.02
CA LEU A 54 2.35 -18.18 -1.95
C LEU A 54 2.30 -17.00 -0.98
N LEU A 55 2.42 -17.31 0.31
CA LEU A 55 2.56 -16.27 1.33
C LEU A 55 3.93 -15.61 1.22
N HIS A 56 3.95 -14.30 1.07
CA HIS A 56 5.18 -13.53 0.93
C HIS A 56 5.13 -12.21 1.70
N ARG A 57 6.30 -11.65 2.02
CA ARG A 57 6.41 -10.39 2.76
C ARG A 57 6.14 -9.20 1.82
N ALA A 58 5.36 -8.25 2.29
CA ALA A 58 5.01 -7.02 1.59
C ALA A 58 5.13 -5.80 2.50
N PHE A 59 4.96 -4.62 1.93
CA PHE A 59 4.78 -3.38 2.70
C PHE A 59 3.73 -2.47 2.04
N SER A 60 3.12 -1.64 2.88
CA SER A 60 2.18 -0.60 2.52
C SER A 60 2.61 0.71 3.19
N LEU A 61 3.08 1.66 2.40
CA LEU A 61 3.44 3.00 2.84
C LEU A 61 2.21 3.93 2.78
N PHE A 62 2.00 4.70 3.85
CA PHE A 62 1.02 5.77 3.97
C PHE A 62 1.77 7.08 4.16
N LEU A 63 1.81 7.91 3.11
CA LEU A 63 2.45 9.22 3.13
C LEU A 63 1.41 10.31 3.34
N PHE A 64 1.58 11.08 4.41
CA PHE A 64 0.70 12.18 4.76
C PHE A 64 1.36 13.53 4.48
N GLN A 65 0.53 14.53 4.20
CA GLN A 65 0.91 15.92 4.24
C GLN A 65 -0.06 16.73 5.08
N GLU A 66 0.40 17.87 5.57
CA GLU A 66 -0.45 18.83 6.25
C GLU A 66 -1.40 19.52 5.25
N ASP A 67 -2.67 19.59 5.61
CA ASP A 67 -3.67 20.31 4.84
C ASP A 67 -3.65 21.80 5.21
N THR A 68 -2.99 22.60 4.37
CA THR A 68 -2.90 24.06 4.53
C THR A 68 -4.16 24.80 4.07
N SER A 69 -5.18 24.10 3.56
CA SER A 69 -6.43 24.71 3.07
C SER A 69 -7.49 24.94 4.15
N SER A 70 -7.30 24.39 5.35
CA SER A 70 -8.22 24.55 6.47
C SER A 70 -7.94 25.84 7.24
N GLU A 71 -8.89 26.78 7.23
CA GLU A 71 -8.86 28.00 8.06
C GLU A 71 -9.05 27.71 9.57
N LYS A 72 -9.32 26.45 9.94
CA LYS A 72 -9.49 26.06 11.34
C LYS A 72 -8.12 25.83 11.96
N ASN A 73 -7.93 26.29 13.20
CA ASN A 73 -6.75 26.07 14.05
C ASN A 73 -6.46 24.57 14.40
N HIS A 74 -6.96 23.62 13.60
CA HIS A 74 -6.70 22.20 13.74
C HIS A 74 -5.89 21.72 12.54
N ARG A 75 -4.67 21.24 12.77
CA ARG A 75 -3.84 20.61 11.74
C ARG A 75 -4.56 19.34 11.28
N SER A 76 -5.15 19.37 10.09
CA SER A 76 -5.69 18.18 9.42
C SER A 76 -4.66 17.62 8.45
N LEU A 77 -4.61 16.30 8.30
CA LEU A 77 -3.72 15.64 7.34
C LEU A 77 -4.50 15.10 6.14
N LYS A 78 -3.84 15.09 4.99
CA LYS A 78 -4.28 14.38 3.79
C LYS A 78 -3.32 13.23 3.50
N LEU A 79 -3.87 12.07 3.14
CA LEU A 79 -3.15 10.88 2.69
C LEU A 79 -2.97 10.95 1.16
N LEU A 80 -1.76 10.68 0.68
CA LEU A 80 -1.53 10.45 -0.75
C LEU A 80 -2.05 9.06 -1.13
N VAL A 81 -3.00 9.01 -2.06
CA VAL A 81 -3.48 7.78 -2.68
C VAL A 81 -3.05 7.72 -4.14
N GLN A 82 -2.88 6.52 -4.67
CA GLN A 82 -2.57 6.31 -6.08
C GLN A 82 -3.65 5.48 -6.79
N LYS A 83 -3.93 5.78 -8.05
CA LYS A 83 -4.67 4.92 -8.96
C LYS A 83 -3.67 4.08 -9.73
N ARG A 84 -3.74 2.77 -9.55
CA ARG A 84 -2.86 1.80 -10.21
C ARG A 84 -3.03 1.89 -11.73
N SER A 85 -1.94 1.79 -12.49
CA SER A 85 -2.03 1.78 -13.95
C SER A 85 -2.86 0.60 -14.46
N ALA A 86 -3.41 0.72 -15.66
CA ALA A 86 -4.08 -0.39 -16.34
C ALA A 86 -3.12 -1.53 -16.73
N ASN A 87 -1.80 -1.27 -16.71
CA ASN A 87 -0.76 -2.25 -17.04
C ASN A 87 -0.44 -3.20 -15.88
N LYS A 88 -0.85 -2.89 -14.65
CA LYS A 88 -0.62 -3.75 -13.48
C LYS A 88 -1.32 -5.10 -13.66
N LEU A 89 -0.65 -6.18 -13.24
CA LEU A 89 -1.23 -7.52 -13.29
C LEU A 89 -2.23 -7.74 -12.14
N THR A 90 -1.89 -7.30 -10.93
CA THR A 90 -2.82 -7.27 -9.80
C THR A 90 -3.46 -5.89 -9.65
N PHE A 91 -4.77 -5.88 -9.46
CA PHE A 91 -5.59 -4.70 -9.20
C PHE A 91 -5.42 -3.54 -10.19
N PRO A 92 -5.43 -3.77 -11.52
CA PRO A 92 -5.30 -2.68 -12.47
C PRO A 92 -6.43 -1.66 -12.31
N SER A 93 -6.10 -0.38 -12.45
CA SER A 93 -7.04 0.74 -12.40
C SER A 93 -7.76 0.98 -11.06
N LEU A 94 -7.44 0.22 -10.01
CA LEU A 94 -7.98 0.45 -8.66
C LEU A 94 -7.14 1.49 -7.89
N TRP A 95 -7.83 2.27 -7.05
CA TRP A 95 -7.24 3.17 -6.07
C TRP A 95 -6.70 2.42 -4.86
N SER A 96 -5.54 2.81 -4.36
CA SER A 96 -4.92 2.22 -3.16
C SER A 96 -4.24 3.29 -2.31
N ASN A 97 -3.64 2.91 -1.19
CA ASN A 97 -2.77 3.82 -0.43
C ASN A 97 -1.53 4.21 -1.24
N THR A 98 -0.65 5.02 -0.64
CA THR A 98 0.45 5.70 -1.35
C THR A 98 1.32 4.77 -2.18
N CYS A 99 1.84 3.69 -1.60
CA CYS A 99 2.70 2.75 -2.32
C CYS A 99 2.66 1.38 -1.63
N CYS A 100 2.41 0.33 -2.41
CA CYS A 100 2.39 -1.07 -1.96
C CYS A 100 3.31 -1.90 -2.84
N SER A 101 4.26 -2.62 -2.23
CA SER A 101 5.13 -3.53 -2.96
C SER A 101 5.85 -4.49 -2.00
N HIS A 102 7.01 -5.00 -2.41
CA HIS A 102 7.71 -6.08 -1.75
C HIS A 102 9.17 -5.69 -1.50
N PRO A 103 9.76 -6.02 -0.34
CA PRO A 103 11.20 -6.17 -0.25
C PRO A 103 11.64 -7.33 -1.15
N ILE A 104 12.77 -7.18 -1.85
CA ILE A 104 13.24 -8.20 -2.79
C ILE A 104 14.69 -8.59 -2.57
N MET A 105 15.01 -9.87 -2.80
CA MET A 105 16.35 -10.44 -2.68
C MET A 105 17.38 -9.75 -3.59
N ASN A 106 16.93 -9.17 -4.70
CA ASN A 106 17.77 -8.45 -5.65
C ASN A 106 18.48 -7.24 -5.01
N PHE A 107 17.96 -6.71 -3.89
CA PHE A 107 18.57 -5.63 -3.12
C PHE A 107 18.89 -6.13 -1.71
N PRO A 108 20.15 -6.54 -1.42
CA PRO A 108 20.52 -7.15 -0.13
C PRO A 108 20.15 -6.31 1.10
N ASP A 109 20.20 -5.00 0.96
CA ASP A 109 19.82 -4.04 1.98
C ASP A 109 18.33 -4.12 2.40
N GLU A 110 17.48 -4.66 1.54
CA GLU A 110 16.05 -4.88 1.80
C GLU A 110 15.77 -6.14 2.64
N LEU A 111 16.81 -6.92 2.92
CA LEU A 111 16.74 -8.15 3.71
C LEU A 111 17.06 -7.93 5.20
N ILE A 112 17.45 -6.71 5.58
CA ILE A 112 17.77 -6.36 6.96
C ILE A 112 16.48 -6.30 7.79
N GLU A 113 16.26 -7.28 8.67
CA GLU A 113 15.01 -7.39 9.44
C GLU A 113 14.95 -6.45 10.65
N SER A 114 16.10 -6.13 11.26
CA SER A 114 16.17 -5.26 12.43
C SER A 114 15.51 -3.91 12.18
N ASP A 115 14.66 -3.47 13.10
CA ASP A 115 13.91 -2.20 13.04
C ASP A 115 13.12 -1.98 11.74
N ALA A 116 12.75 -3.07 11.07
CA ALA A 116 12.08 -3.08 9.77
C ALA A 116 12.86 -2.29 8.70
N ILE A 117 14.20 -2.20 8.80
CA ILE A 117 15.03 -1.40 7.90
C ILE A 117 14.88 -1.85 6.44
N GLY A 118 14.84 -3.15 6.20
CA GLY A 118 14.76 -3.71 4.86
C GLY A 118 13.47 -3.30 4.12
N VAL A 119 12.32 -3.42 4.78
CA VAL A 119 11.03 -2.98 4.20
C VAL A 119 10.95 -1.47 4.05
N LYS A 120 11.55 -0.68 4.94
CA LYS A 120 11.62 0.79 4.79
C LYS A 120 12.46 1.21 3.57
N LYS A 121 13.57 0.52 3.31
CA LYS A 121 14.38 0.74 2.11
C LYS A 121 13.63 0.33 0.83
N ALA A 122 12.92 -0.79 0.87
CA ALA A 122 12.04 -1.20 -0.23
C ALA A 122 10.96 -0.15 -0.52
N ALA A 123 10.36 0.42 0.53
CA ALA A 123 9.41 1.52 0.42
C ALA A 123 10.01 2.76 -0.23
N GLN A 124 11.22 3.17 0.14
CA GLN A 124 11.93 4.28 -0.52
C GLN A 124 12.16 4.02 -2.01
N ARG A 125 12.71 2.84 -2.36
CA ARG A 125 12.94 2.46 -3.76
C ARG A 125 11.66 2.53 -4.58
N LYS A 126 10.58 1.97 -4.05
CA LYS A 126 9.29 1.86 -4.76
C LYS A 126 8.53 3.17 -4.80
N LEU A 127 8.62 3.99 -3.75
CA LEU A 127 8.06 5.34 -3.73
C LEU A 127 8.67 6.20 -4.84
N PHE A 128 10.00 6.17 -4.98
CA PHE A 128 10.68 6.85 -6.08
C PHE A 128 10.33 6.24 -7.44
N HIS A 129 10.28 4.92 -7.56
CA HIS A 129 9.98 4.24 -8.83
C HIS A 129 8.54 4.46 -9.33
N GLU A 130 7.55 4.47 -8.44
CA GLU A 130 6.12 4.57 -8.81
C GLU A 130 5.64 6.01 -8.88
N LEU A 131 6.01 6.83 -7.89
CA LEU A 131 5.52 8.20 -7.74
C LEU A 131 6.59 9.26 -8.03
N GLY A 132 7.85 8.90 -8.23
CA GLY A 132 8.93 9.85 -8.50
C GLY A 132 9.38 10.67 -7.28
N ILE A 133 8.83 10.42 -6.09
CA ILE A 133 9.14 11.19 -4.87
C ILE A 133 10.55 10.83 -4.40
N ASN A 134 11.41 11.84 -4.29
CA ASN A 134 12.79 11.65 -3.86
C ASN A 134 12.87 11.30 -2.36
N ASN A 135 13.80 10.39 -2.01
CA ASN A 135 14.10 10.00 -0.64
C ASN A 135 14.52 11.17 0.28
N THR A 136 14.93 12.33 -0.27
CA THR A 136 15.15 13.56 0.50
C THR A 136 13.90 14.06 1.21
N PHE A 137 12.72 13.85 0.63
CA PHE A 137 11.44 14.21 1.26
C PHE A 137 10.94 13.16 2.25
N VAL A 138 11.37 11.90 2.07
CA VAL A 138 10.97 10.75 2.87
C VAL A 138 12.21 9.97 3.34
N PRO A 139 13.06 10.57 4.19
CA PRO A 139 14.25 9.91 4.70
C PRO A 139 13.89 8.72 5.59
N LEU A 140 14.79 7.72 5.67
CA LEU A 140 14.51 6.43 6.32
C LEU A 140 14.08 6.57 7.80
N ASN A 141 14.62 7.56 8.50
CA ASN A 141 14.28 7.86 9.90
C ASN A 141 12.89 8.49 10.10
N ARG A 142 12.23 8.93 9.02
CA ARG A 142 10.84 9.41 9.00
C ARG A 142 9.85 8.36 8.49
N ILE A 143 10.33 7.16 8.14
CA ILE A 143 9.47 6.02 7.83
C ILE A 143 9.32 5.17 9.09
N HIS A 144 8.11 5.20 9.66
CA HIS A 144 7.76 4.53 10.91
C HIS A 144 7.04 3.21 10.63
N PHE A 145 7.52 2.13 11.23
CA PHE A 145 6.85 0.84 11.20
C PHE A 145 5.83 0.79 12.35
N LEU A 146 4.57 0.49 12.03
CA LEU A 146 3.48 0.46 13.02
C LEU A 146 2.98 -0.96 13.30
N GLY A 147 3.02 -1.88 12.34
CA GLY A 147 2.56 -3.24 12.58
C GLY A 147 2.46 -4.06 11.30
N ARG A 148 2.00 -5.29 11.44
CA ARG A 148 1.86 -6.24 10.32
C ARG A 148 0.42 -6.69 10.18
N VAL A 149 0.02 -6.94 8.94
CA VAL A 149 -1.30 -7.46 8.60
C VAL A 149 -1.15 -8.67 7.69
N LEU A 150 -1.74 -9.80 8.07
CA LEU A 150 -1.87 -10.97 7.21
C LEU A 150 -3.22 -10.90 6.50
N TYR A 151 -3.19 -10.90 5.17
CA TYR A 151 -4.39 -10.92 4.36
C TYR A 151 -4.22 -11.72 3.07
N THR A 152 -5.34 -12.06 2.45
CA THR A 152 -5.37 -12.62 1.10
C THR A 152 -6.52 -12.00 0.32
N ALA A 153 -6.31 -11.72 -0.95
CA ALA A 153 -7.34 -11.16 -1.82
C ALA A 153 -7.22 -11.73 -3.25
N PRO A 154 -8.31 -12.22 -3.84
CA PRO A 154 -8.30 -12.56 -5.26
C PRO A 154 -8.13 -11.28 -6.11
N ASN A 155 -7.58 -11.42 -7.31
CA ASN A 155 -7.40 -10.27 -8.18
C ASN A 155 -8.74 -9.67 -8.66
N GLU A 156 -8.82 -8.33 -8.68
CA GLU A 156 -9.97 -7.57 -9.17
C GLU A 156 -9.51 -6.52 -10.20
N PRO A 157 -10.24 -6.30 -11.31
CA PRO A 157 -11.40 -7.07 -11.77
C PRO A 157 -11.01 -8.51 -12.15
N CYS A 158 -11.95 -9.46 -12.04
CA CYS A 158 -11.73 -10.91 -12.22
C CYS A 158 -11.29 -11.35 -13.64
N THR A 159 -10.93 -10.41 -14.53
CA THR A 159 -10.42 -10.70 -15.88
C THR A 159 -9.06 -11.39 -15.87
N GLN A 160 -8.35 -11.35 -14.73
CA GLN A 160 -7.08 -12.02 -14.50
C GLN A 160 -7.15 -12.91 -13.24
N ALA A 161 -8.13 -13.82 -13.20
CA ALA A 161 -8.36 -14.75 -12.07
C ALA A 161 -7.18 -15.70 -11.76
N ALA A 162 -6.12 -15.69 -12.59
CA ALA A 162 -4.89 -16.43 -12.35
C ALA A 162 -3.98 -15.80 -11.28
N PHE A 163 -4.27 -14.57 -10.81
CA PHE A 163 -3.47 -13.88 -9.80
C PHE A 163 -4.27 -13.60 -8.51
N ALA A 164 -3.56 -13.50 -7.39
CA ALA A 164 -4.07 -13.13 -6.07
C ALA A 164 -2.94 -12.59 -5.19
N GLU A 165 -3.29 -11.80 -4.18
CA GLU A 165 -2.38 -11.46 -3.09
C GLU A 165 -2.55 -12.43 -1.91
N HIS A 166 -1.43 -12.71 -1.25
CA HIS A 166 -1.38 -13.43 0.02
C HIS A 166 -0.11 -12.97 0.75
N GLU A 167 -0.28 -12.03 1.68
CA GLU A 167 0.83 -11.22 2.15
C GLU A 167 0.86 -11.09 3.67
N VAL A 168 2.07 -11.09 4.25
CA VAL A 168 2.33 -10.41 5.53
C VAL A 168 2.79 -9.00 5.18
N ASP A 169 1.87 -8.04 5.29
CA ASP A 169 2.06 -6.65 4.89
C ASP A 169 2.50 -5.77 6.08
N TYR A 170 3.65 -5.13 5.94
CA TYR A 170 4.18 -4.14 6.87
C TYR A 170 3.53 -2.78 6.67
N ILE A 171 2.81 -2.30 7.70
CA ILE A 171 2.24 -0.95 7.74
C ILE A 171 3.36 0.06 8.04
N LEU A 172 3.69 0.88 7.05
CA LEU A 172 4.67 1.96 7.15
C LEU A 172 3.99 3.32 7.04
N VAL A 173 4.37 4.28 7.87
CA VAL A 173 3.83 5.65 7.84
C VAL A 173 4.95 6.66 7.77
N SER A 174 4.74 7.70 6.97
CA SER A 174 5.59 8.89 6.95
C SER A 174 4.72 10.14 6.82
N VAL A 175 5.14 11.22 7.46
CA VAL A 175 4.55 12.55 7.25
C VAL A 175 5.60 13.46 6.63
N LEU A 176 5.26 14.11 5.52
CA LEU A 176 6.12 15.09 4.87
C LEU A 176 6.45 16.22 5.84
N ASP A 177 7.69 16.69 5.78
CA ASP A 177 8.10 17.85 6.56
C ASP A 177 7.46 19.12 5.96
N PRO A 178 6.55 19.81 6.67
CA PRO A 178 5.85 20.98 6.16
C PRO A 178 6.79 22.16 5.87
N VAL A 179 8.01 22.16 6.41
CA VAL A 179 9.04 23.15 6.06
C VAL A 179 9.65 22.80 4.71
N ALA A 180 9.97 21.53 4.48
CA ALA A 180 10.61 21.07 3.26
C ALA A 180 9.66 21.08 2.04
N THR A 181 8.35 20.95 2.26
CA THR A 181 7.34 20.92 1.20
C THR A 181 6.52 22.21 1.09
N ARG A 182 6.91 23.27 1.81
CA ARG A 182 6.20 24.55 1.78
C ARG A 182 6.19 25.14 0.38
N ASN A 183 4.99 25.43 -0.15
CA ASN A 183 4.79 25.98 -1.49
C ASN A 183 5.42 25.12 -2.61
N LEU A 184 5.70 23.84 -2.34
CA LEU A 184 6.19 22.91 -3.34
C LEU A 184 4.99 22.39 -4.13
N PRO A 185 4.88 22.67 -5.44
CA PRO A 185 3.80 22.12 -6.23
C PRO A 185 3.97 20.61 -6.37
N ASP A 186 2.85 19.90 -6.49
CA ASP A 186 2.83 18.45 -6.66
C ASP A 186 3.70 17.98 -7.84
N THR A 187 3.80 18.76 -8.92
CA THR A 187 4.64 18.44 -10.09
C THR A 187 6.14 18.41 -9.81
N ASP A 188 6.58 19.13 -8.76
CA ASP A 188 7.98 19.15 -8.34
C ASP A 188 8.24 18.11 -7.24
N LEU A 189 7.21 17.74 -6.48
CA LEU A 189 7.27 16.67 -5.47
C LEU A 189 7.24 15.27 -6.10
N MET A 190 6.36 15.05 -7.08
CA MET A 190 6.07 13.75 -7.65
C MET A 190 6.06 13.77 -9.19
N LYS A 191 6.62 12.71 -9.77
CA LYS A 191 6.63 12.43 -11.21
C LYS A 191 6.20 10.99 -11.43
N LEU A 192 4.91 10.82 -11.71
CA LEU A 192 4.28 9.49 -11.82
C LEU A 192 4.94 8.67 -12.93
N ASN A 193 5.21 7.40 -12.63
CA ASN A 193 5.57 6.42 -13.63
C ASN A 193 4.29 5.85 -14.26
N PRO A 194 3.99 6.13 -15.54
CA PRO A 194 2.72 5.74 -16.16
C PRO A 194 2.54 4.23 -16.31
N ASP A 195 3.63 3.45 -16.25
CA ASP A 195 3.55 1.98 -16.22
C ASP A 195 3.07 1.45 -14.87
N GLU A 196 3.11 2.26 -13.81
CA GLU A 196 2.78 1.86 -12.43
C GLU A 196 1.55 2.60 -11.90
N VAL A 197 1.44 3.90 -12.18
CA VAL A 197 0.44 4.81 -11.60
C VAL A 197 -0.19 5.67 -12.70
N SER A 198 -1.52 5.68 -12.76
CA SER A 198 -2.27 6.49 -13.73
C SER A 198 -2.77 7.82 -13.16
N ASP A 199 -2.94 7.92 -11.84
CA ASP A 199 -3.41 9.13 -11.15
C ASP A 199 -2.96 9.11 -9.68
N ALA A 200 -2.87 10.28 -9.04
CA ALA A 200 -2.54 10.41 -7.62
C ALA A 200 -3.31 11.58 -7.00
N ARG A 201 -3.81 11.40 -5.77
CA ARG A 201 -4.63 12.41 -5.10
C ARG A 201 -4.32 12.49 -3.61
N TRP A 202 -4.43 13.69 -3.06
CA TRP A 202 -4.40 13.94 -1.62
C TRP A 202 -5.81 13.91 -1.05
N MET A 203 -6.10 12.96 -0.16
CA MET A 203 -7.44 12.73 0.39
C MET A 203 -7.46 12.88 1.91
N ALA A 204 -8.45 13.61 2.43
CA ALA A 204 -8.74 13.66 3.86
C ALA A 204 -9.50 12.40 4.29
N PHE A 205 -9.50 12.09 5.59
CA PHE A 205 -10.21 10.91 6.08
C PHE A 205 -11.72 10.94 5.77
N SER A 206 -12.33 12.12 5.74
CA SER A 206 -13.74 12.32 5.37
C SER A 206 -14.07 11.80 3.97
N ASP A 207 -13.10 11.83 3.03
CA ASP A 207 -13.32 11.43 1.65
C ASP A 207 -13.51 9.92 1.52
N PHE A 208 -13.02 9.13 2.49
CA PHE A 208 -13.20 7.69 2.55
C PHE A 208 -14.54 7.25 3.13
N SER A 209 -15.34 8.17 3.69
CA SER A 209 -16.64 7.83 4.29
C SER A 209 -17.59 7.15 3.30
N TYR A 210 -17.61 7.62 2.04
CA TYR A 210 -18.43 7.06 0.96
C TYR A 210 -17.97 5.67 0.50
N MET A 211 -16.75 5.24 0.86
CA MET A 211 -16.19 3.93 0.49
C MET A 211 -16.48 2.84 1.52
N LYS A 212 -17.06 3.20 2.68
CA LYS A 212 -17.43 2.25 3.74
C LYS A 212 -18.72 1.48 3.41
N CYS A 213 -19.64 2.08 2.66
CA CYS A 213 -20.94 1.50 2.38
C CYS A 213 -20.89 0.42 1.28
N SER A 214 -21.70 -0.62 1.42
CA SER A 214 -21.90 -1.61 0.36
C SER A 214 -22.65 -0.96 -0.80
N PRO A 215 -22.44 -1.38 -2.07
CA PRO A 215 -23.26 -0.92 -3.20
C PRO A 215 -24.78 -1.10 -2.98
N ARG A 216 -25.19 -2.00 -2.07
CA ARG A 216 -26.60 -2.25 -1.72
C ARG A 216 -27.20 -1.22 -0.77
N ASP A 217 -26.38 -0.41 -0.10
CA ASP A 217 -26.83 0.58 0.89
C ASP A 217 -27.17 1.94 0.26
N HIS A 218 -27.08 2.05 -1.08
CA HIS A 218 -27.44 3.26 -1.81
C HIS A 218 -28.96 3.45 -1.92
N ILE A 219 -29.61 3.75 -0.79
CA ILE A 219 -30.88 4.51 -0.80
C ILE A 219 -30.50 5.99 -0.86
N SER A 220 -30.60 6.54 -2.08
CA SER A 220 -30.85 7.95 -2.40
C SER A 220 -30.37 9.00 -1.38
N THR A 221 -29.18 9.57 -1.57
CA THR A 221 -28.93 10.98 -1.25
C THR A 221 -27.88 11.58 -2.19
N SER A 222 -28.30 12.66 -2.86
CA SER A 222 -27.56 13.69 -3.61
C SER A 222 -26.21 13.34 -4.24
N LYS A 223 -26.21 13.35 -5.58
CA LYS A 223 -25.07 13.54 -6.49
C LYS A 223 -23.97 14.42 -5.89
N THR A 224 -22.86 13.82 -5.47
CA THR A 224 -21.53 14.43 -5.64
C THR A 224 -20.93 13.85 -6.91
N SER A 225 -20.32 14.72 -7.71
CA SER A 225 -20.02 14.52 -9.13
C SER A 225 -18.77 13.68 -9.42
N ASP A 226 -18.26 12.90 -8.47
CA ASP A 226 -17.03 12.14 -8.65
C ASP A 226 -17.31 10.63 -8.56
N SER A 227 -17.81 10.07 -9.66
CA SER A 227 -18.12 8.64 -9.81
C SER A 227 -16.89 7.72 -9.69
N ASP A 228 -15.69 8.28 -9.57
CA ASP A 228 -14.41 7.58 -9.55
C ASP A 228 -14.05 6.97 -8.17
N PHE A 229 -14.71 7.39 -7.09
CA PHE A 229 -14.39 6.97 -5.71
C PHE A 229 -15.58 6.31 -5.00
N CYS A 230 -15.73 5.00 -5.21
CA CYS A 230 -16.69 4.14 -4.52
C CYS A 230 -15.97 2.92 -3.94
N ARG A 231 -16.64 2.12 -3.09
CA ARG A 231 -16.02 0.94 -2.48
C ARG A 231 -15.37 0.00 -3.50
N SER A 232 -16.02 -0.22 -4.65
CA SER A 232 -15.49 -1.09 -5.70
C SER A 232 -14.32 -0.51 -6.49
N SER A 233 -14.06 0.80 -6.39
CA SER A 233 -12.93 1.43 -7.10
C SER A 233 -11.63 1.43 -6.30
N ILE A 234 -11.64 0.97 -5.04
CA ILE A 234 -10.43 0.77 -4.22
C ILE A 234 -10.02 -0.70 -4.14
N THR A 235 -8.72 -0.94 -3.91
CA THR A 235 -8.15 -2.28 -3.73
C THR A 235 -8.76 -3.02 -2.53
N PRO A 236 -8.88 -4.37 -2.58
CA PRO A 236 -9.34 -5.18 -1.44
C PRO A 236 -8.58 -4.93 -0.13
N TRP A 237 -7.26 -4.71 -0.21
CA TRP A 237 -6.42 -4.31 0.91
C TRP A 237 -6.95 -3.05 1.63
N LEU A 238 -7.15 -1.97 0.87
CA LEU A 238 -7.65 -0.71 1.42
C LEU A 238 -9.08 -0.84 1.97
N ARG A 239 -9.93 -1.68 1.38
CA ARG A 239 -11.26 -2.02 1.92
C ARG A 239 -11.15 -2.68 3.30
N GLY A 240 -10.22 -3.62 3.45
CA GLY A 240 -9.96 -4.30 4.72
C GLY A 240 -9.49 -3.35 5.82
N LEU A 241 -8.60 -2.42 5.49
CA LEU A 241 -8.16 -1.38 6.44
C LEU A 241 -9.31 -0.46 6.87
N LEU A 242 -10.22 -0.11 5.95
CA LEU A 242 -11.42 0.67 6.26
C LEU A 242 -12.39 -0.10 7.15
N ALA A 243 -12.67 -1.36 6.81
CA ALA A 243 -13.61 -2.23 7.54
C ALA A 243 -13.17 -2.44 9.00
N ARG A 244 -11.86 -2.58 9.22
CA ARG A 244 -11.27 -2.79 10.56
C ARG A 244 -10.93 -1.50 11.30
N GLY A 245 -11.23 -0.33 10.74
CA GLY A 245 -10.88 0.97 11.34
C GLY A 245 -9.38 1.26 11.39
N LEU A 246 -8.55 0.46 10.72
CA LEU A 246 -7.09 0.64 10.70
C LEU A 246 -6.68 1.89 9.95
N LEU A 247 -7.40 2.27 8.88
CA LEU A 247 -7.13 3.53 8.19
C LEU A 247 -7.38 4.74 9.11
N GLN A 248 -8.45 4.72 9.90
CA GLN A 248 -8.72 5.79 10.88
C GLN A 248 -7.59 5.88 11.91
N LYS A 249 -7.14 4.74 12.40
CA LYS A 249 -6.03 4.65 13.34
C LYS A 249 -4.72 5.19 12.76
N LEU A 250 -4.49 5.02 11.46
CA LEU A 250 -3.34 5.60 10.76
C LEU A 250 -3.39 7.13 10.71
N PHE A 251 -4.57 7.70 10.40
CA PHE A 251 -4.77 9.16 10.46
C PHE A 251 -4.54 9.68 11.88
N SER A 252 -5.11 9.04 12.92
CA SER A 252 -4.90 9.44 14.31
C SER A 252 -3.42 9.45 14.72
N TRP A 253 -2.67 8.41 14.33
CA TRP A 253 -1.23 8.33 14.59
C TRP A 253 -0.47 9.45 13.87
N ALA A 254 -0.76 9.68 12.59
CA ALA A 254 -0.10 10.70 11.78
C ALA A 254 -0.36 12.11 12.34
N GLU A 255 -1.60 12.43 12.70
CA GLU A 255 -1.97 13.70 13.32
C GLU A 255 -1.25 13.92 14.64
N ALA A 256 -1.20 12.89 15.50
CA ALA A 256 -0.52 12.96 16.78
C ALA A 256 1.00 13.16 16.63
N SER A 257 1.61 12.62 15.57
CA SER A 257 3.06 12.77 15.30
C SER A 257 3.50 14.18 14.92
N CYS A 258 2.57 15.05 14.49
CA CYS A 258 2.85 16.39 13.99
C CYS A 258 2.79 17.50 15.06
N GLY A 259 2.40 17.19 16.30
CA GLY A 259 2.14 18.19 17.34
C GLY A 259 3.31 18.42 18.31
N ASN A 260 3.75 19.66 18.48
CA ASN A 260 4.76 20.04 19.49
C ASN A 260 4.24 20.03 20.95
N HIS A 261 2.94 19.76 21.18
CA HIS A 261 2.29 20.05 22.48
C HIS A 261 1.51 18.90 23.12
N LEU A 262 1.55 17.67 22.60
CA LEU A 262 0.88 16.53 23.22
C LEU A 262 1.70 15.25 23.09
N GLN A 263 2.91 15.25 23.66
CA GLN A 263 3.77 14.06 23.70
C GLN A 263 3.02 12.84 24.28
N GLU A 264 2.11 13.06 25.23
CA GLU A 264 1.22 12.02 25.77
C GLU A 264 0.24 11.45 24.74
N ARG A 265 -0.36 12.29 23.87
CA ARG A 265 -1.25 11.81 22.80
C ARG A 265 -0.46 10.98 21.79
N PHE A 266 0.71 11.44 21.36
CA PHE A 266 1.55 10.67 20.46
C PHE A 266 1.97 9.33 21.07
N LEU A 267 2.43 9.32 22.32
CA LEU A 267 2.79 8.08 23.01
C LEU A 267 1.60 7.10 23.10
N THR A 268 0.40 7.61 23.40
CA THR A 268 -0.82 6.80 23.47
C THR A 268 -1.16 6.18 22.10
N GLU A 269 -1.16 6.99 21.05
CA GLU A 269 -1.43 6.52 19.69
C GLU A 269 -0.36 5.54 19.21
N ASP A 270 0.92 5.81 19.48
CA ASP A 270 2.05 4.97 19.08
C ASP A 270 2.08 3.62 19.81
N GLN A 271 1.77 3.61 21.11
CA GLN A 271 1.66 2.39 21.92
C GLN A 271 0.41 1.57 21.60
N SER A 272 -0.63 2.19 21.03
CA SER A 272 -1.82 1.46 20.58
C SER A 272 -1.50 0.47 19.45
N TRP A 273 -0.37 0.65 18.75
CA TRP A 273 0.12 -0.23 17.70
C TRP A 273 1.03 -1.33 18.29
N ASP A 274 0.45 -2.50 18.51
CA ASP A 274 1.18 -3.70 18.94
C ASP A 274 1.99 -4.29 17.78
N ARG A 275 3.24 -3.83 17.64
CA ARG A 275 4.20 -4.25 16.60
C ARG A 275 4.60 -5.73 16.69
N THR A 276 4.34 -6.38 17.82
CA THR A 276 4.68 -7.80 18.03
C THR A 276 3.64 -8.73 17.41
N LYS A 277 2.41 -8.24 17.22
CA LYS A 277 1.30 -9.03 16.65
C LYS A 277 1.16 -8.81 15.14
N ILE A 278 0.56 -9.81 14.51
CA ILE A 278 0.08 -9.76 13.13
C ILE A 278 -1.44 -9.67 13.20
N ILE A 279 -2.01 -8.62 12.61
CA ILE A 279 -3.46 -8.44 12.50
C ILE A 279 -3.96 -9.29 11.34
N HIS A 280 -5.06 -10.01 11.50
CA HIS A 280 -5.61 -10.83 10.41
C HIS A 280 -6.82 -10.14 9.79
N LEU A 281 -6.79 -9.96 8.47
CA LEU A 281 -7.98 -9.58 7.69
C LEU A 281 -8.66 -10.85 7.18
N SER A 282 -9.95 -10.95 7.43
CA SER A 282 -10.79 -12.01 6.87
C SER A 282 -11.13 -11.72 5.40
N SER A 283 -11.62 -12.73 4.70
CA SER A 283 -12.15 -12.56 3.34
C SER A 283 -13.34 -11.60 3.28
N GLU A 284 -14.11 -11.48 4.37
CA GLU A 284 -15.23 -10.53 4.47
C GLU A 284 -14.74 -9.09 4.60
N ASP A 285 -13.61 -8.86 5.28
CA ASP A 285 -13.04 -7.52 5.45
C ASP A 285 -12.59 -6.92 4.11
N VAL A 286 -12.04 -7.76 3.22
CA VAL A 286 -11.41 -7.32 1.96
C VAL A 286 -12.38 -7.26 0.77
N GLN A 287 -13.60 -7.80 0.89
CA GLN A 287 -14.64 -7.76 -0.15
C GLN A 287 -15.38 -6.41 -0.15
#